data_AF-A0A2T0JWS0-F1
#
_entry.id   AF-A0A2T0JWS0-F1
#
_cell.length_a   1.000
_cell.length_b   1.000
_cell.length_c   1.000
_cell.angle_alpha   90.00
_cell.angle_beta   90.00
_cell.angle_gamma   90.00
#
_symmetry.space_group_name_H-M   'P 1'
#
loop_
_entity.id
_entity.type
_entity.pdbx_description
1 polymer ?
#
loop_
_entity_poly.entity_id
_entity_poly.type
_entity_poly.pdbx_seq_one_letter_code
_entity_poly.pdbx_strand_id
1 'polypeptide(L)'
;MDPALPPGAPAASEAEPSASGPLAVGAVLLLTGFTLLWQAVSAAADNGVTLGGPTLAPLVVTGLWVVVAAWYLLEAVRKRVSAPDRLERGAWRTPVLLLVALIVYSVVLKYTVLGYVLATVAFVLVSARLLSTRPWREVIVRDLATAVGLSVGIYLLFTRLLGIVLPAGVLPL
;
A
#
# COMPACT_ATOMS: atom_id res chain seq x y z
N MET A 1 -48.50 -43.21 13.97
CA MET A 1 -48.09 -43.17 12.56
C MET A 1 -48.13 -41.71 12.14
N ASP A 2 -46.98 -41.06 12.26
CA ASP A 2 -46.76 -39.65 11.91
C ASP A 2 -45.70 -39.68 10.78
N PRO A 3 -45.92 -39.04 9.63
CA PRO A 3 -45.10 -39.25 8.44
C PRO A 3 -43.69 -38.67 8.63
N ALA A 4 -42.69 -39.49 8.31
CA ALA A 4 -41.28 -39.13 8.31
C ALA A 4 -41.00 -37.93 7.40
N LEU A 5 -40.27 -36.95 7.93
CA LEU A 5 -39.69 -35.84 7.16
C LEU A 5 -38.81 -36.39 6.03
N PRO A 6 -38.87 -35.82 4.81
CA PRO A 6 -38.03 -36.25 3.70
C PRO A 6 -36.54 -35.94 3.98
N PRO A 7 -35.63 -36.91 3.83
CA PRO A 7 -34.20 -36.65 3.87
C PRO A 7 -33.75 -36.08 2.51
N GLY A 8 -33.09 -34.92 2.54
CA GLY A 8 -32.35 -34.42 1.38
C GLY A 8 -32.88 -33.15 0.75
N ALA A 9 -33.09 -32.08 1.54
CA ALA A 9 -32.85 -30.75 0.97
C ALA A 9 -31.34 -30.61 0.76
N PRO A 10 -30.83 -30.49 -0.49
CA PRO A 10 -29.43 -30.20 -0.70
C PRO A 10 -29.12 -28.88 0.01
N ALA A 11 -28.18 -28.95 0.96
CA ALA A 11 -27.60 -27.78 1.59
C ALA A 11 -27.29 -26.77 0.48
N ALA A 12 -27.82 -25.56 0.65
CA ALA A 12 -27.49 -24.43 -0.20
C ALA A 12 -25.98 -24.43 -0.41
N SER A 13 -25.56 -24.45 -1.67
CA SER A 13 -24.15 -24.39 -2.06
C SER A 13 -23.52 -23.18 -1.37
N GLU A 14 -22.84 -23.42 -0.25
CA GLU A 14 -21.89 -22.50 0.32
C GLU A 14 -20.81 -22.37 -0.74
N ALA A 15 -20.91 -21.31 -1.54
CA ALA A 15 -19.90 -20.97 -2.53
C ALA A 15 -18.57 -20.85 -1.80
N GLU A 16 -17.71 -21.87 -1.97
CA GLU A 16 -16.36 -21.84 -1.43
C GLU A 16 -15.68 -20.54 -1.92
N PRO A 17 -15.07 -19.75 -1.03
CA PRO A 17 -14.36 -18.55 -1.44
C PRO A 17 -13.20 -19.00 -2.34
N SER A 18 -13.38 -18.85 -3.65
CA SER A 18 -12.40 -19.31 -4.62
C SER A 18 -11.05 -18.65 -4.35
N ALA A 19 -9.99 -19.45 -4.42
CA ALA A 19 -8.59 -18.99 -4.36
C ALA A 19 -8.23 -17.92 -5.43
N SER A 20 -9.19 -17.52 -6.26
CA SER A 20 -9.17 -16.50 -7.32
C SER A 20 -9.17 -15.06 -6.84
N GLY A 21 -9.56 -14.79 -5.59
CA GLY A 21 -9.56 -13.42 -5.04
C GLY A 21 -8.20 -12.70 -5.18
N PRO A 22 -7.10 -13.24 -4.61
CA PRO A 22 -5.79 -12.59 -4.69
C PRO A 22 -5.23 -12.43 -6.10
N LEU A 23 -5.47 -13.41 -7.00
CA LEU A 23 -5.05 -13.29 -8.40
C LEU A 23 -5.86 -12.24 -9.15
N ALA A 24 -7.17 -12.18 -8.95
CA ALA A 24 -8.02 -11.18 -9.58
C ALA A 24 -7.59 -9.77 -9.14
N VAL A 25 -7.35 -9.57 -7.84
CA VAL A 25 -6.83 -8.29 -7.31
C VAL A 25 -5.47 -7.97 -7.91
N GLY A 26 -4.54 -8.92 -7.92
CA GLY A 26 -3.21 -8.72 -8.49
C GLY A 26 -3.25 -8.38 -9.98
N ALA A 27 -4.08 -9.08 -10.75
CA ALA A 27 -4.27 -8.83 -12.18
C ALA A 27 -4.87 -7.45 -12.44
N VAL A 28 -5.89 -7.04 -11.67
CA VAL A 28 -6.48 -5.70 -11.78
C VAL A 28 -5.45 -4.62 -11.43
N LEU A 29 -4.67 -4.79 -10.37
CA LEU A 29 -3.60 -3.85 -9.98
C LEU A 29 -2.52 -3.73 -11.06
N LEU A 30 -2.14 -4.85 -11.68
CA LEU A 30 -1.16 -4.90 -12.76
C LEU A 30 -1.66 -4.23 -14.03
N LEU A 31 -2.88 -4.56 -14.46
CA LEU A 31 -3.51 -3.95 -15.64
C LEU A 31 -3.67 -2.45 -15.44
N THR A 32 -4.18 -2.03 -14.28
CA THR A 32 -4.34 -0.61 -13.94
C THR A 32 -2.97 0.08 -13.95
N GLY A 33 -1.98 -0.47 -13.25
CA GLY A 33 -0.63 0.09 -13.24
C GLY A 33 -0.02 0.20 -14.64
N PHE A 34 -0.19 -0.82 -15.47
CA PHE A 34 0.32 -0.84 -16.85
C PHE A 34 -0.36 0.21 -17.72
N THR A 35 -1.69 0.35 -17.63
CA THR A 35 -2.41 1.40 -18.37
C THR A 35 -1.97 2.80 -17.96
N LEU A 36 -1.75 3.04 -16.67
CA LEU A 36 -1.25 4.32 -16.18
C LEU A 36 0.19 4.58 -16.62
N LEU A 37 1.05 3.56 -16.59
CA LEU A 37 2.43 3.66 -17.08
C LEU A 37 2.47 3.94 -18.57
N TRP A 38 1.62 3.28 -19.36
CA TRP A 38 1.49 3.55 -20.78
C TRP A 38 1.13 5.01 -21.06
N GLN A 39 0.15 5.55 -20.33
CA GLN A 39 -0.23 6.97 -20.42
C GLN A 39 0.91 7.90 -20.00
N ALA A 40 1.65 7.56 -18.93
CA ALA A 40 2.78 8.33 -18.48
C ALA A 40 3.93 8.34 -19.52
N VAL A 41 4.19 7.20 -20.15
CA VAL A 41 5.20 7.07 -21.22
C VAL A 41 4.77 7.82 -22.48
N SER A 42 3.51 7.72 -22.90
CA SER A 42 3.02 8.50 -24.05
C SER A 42 3.12 10.00 -23.79
N ALA A 43 2.71 10.46 -22.60
CA ALA A 43 2.84 11.86 -22.22
C ALA A 43 4.31 12.33 -22.18
N ALA A 44 5.23 11.47 -21.73
CA ALA A 44 6.66 11.74 -21.73
C ALA A 44 7.27 11.76 -23.14
N ALA A 45 6.77 10.93 -24.07
CA ALA A 45 7.20 10.95 -25.46
C ALA A 45 6.80 12.26 -26.16
N ASP A 46 5.60 12.76 -25.87
CA ASP A 46 5.07 13.99 -26.48
C ASP A 46 5.68 15.26 -25.88
N ASN A 47 5.90 15.29 -24.55
CA ASN A 47 6.31 16.49 -23.81
C ASN A 47 7.79 16.48 -23.37
N GLY A 48 8.50 15.38 -23.62
CA GLY A 48 9.85 15.16 -23.13
C GLY A 48 9.91 14.80 -21.63
N VAL A 49 11.13 14.43 -21.20
CA VAL A 49 11.44 14.06 -19.82
C VAL A 49 12.43 15.07 -19.25
N THR A 50 11.95 15.93 -18.36
CA THR A 50 12.78 16.96 -17.70
C THR A 50 12.77 16.76 -16.18
N LEU A 51 13.92 16.94 -15.52
CA LEU A 51 13.98 17.00 -14.06
C LEU A 51 13.11 18.16 -13.57
N GLY A 52 12.23 17.90 -12.59
CA GLY A 52 11.24 18.88 -12.17
C GLY A 52 9.98 18.96 -13.03
N GLY A 53 9.92 18.21 -14.15
CA GLY A 53 8.82 18.26 -15.11
C GLY A 53 7.58 17.45 -14.70
N PRO A 54 6.41 17.78 -15.27
CA PRO A 54 5.14 17.13 -14.94
C PRO A 54 5.07 15.66 -15.35
N THR A 55 5.96 15.20 -16.23
CA THR A 55 5.98 13.84 -16.79
C THR A 55 6.82 12.85 -15.96
N LEU A 56 7.84 13.31 -15.24
CA LEU A 56 8.75 12.43 -14.49
C LEU A 56 8.07 11.76 -13.28
N ALA A 57 7.34 12.54 -12.49
CA ALA A 57 6.71 12.01 -11.28
C ALA A 57 5.70 10.89 -11.59
N PRO A 58 4.76 11.06 -12.55
CA PRO A 58 3.87 9.97 -12.96
C PRO A 58 4.62 8.75 -13.48
N LEU A 59 5.69 8.93 -14.26
CA LEU A 59 6.44 7.83 -14.88
C LEU A 59 7.15 6.97 -13.82
N VAL A 60 7.79 7.60 -12.83
CA VAL A 60 8.44 6.89 -11.72
C VAL A 60 7.41 6.17 -10.84
N VAL A 61 6.32 6.85 -10.47
CA VAL A 61 5.31 6.28 -9.57
C VAL A 61 4.57 5.11 -10.21
N THR A 62 4.13 5.26 -11.46
CA THR A 62 3.43 4.19 -12.18
C THR A 62 4.36 3.03 -12.53
N GLY A 63 5.62 3.30 -12.84
CA GLY A 63 6.65 2.26 -13.03
C GLY A 63 6.85 1.44 -11.76
N LEU A 64 7.02 2.08 -10.60
CA LEU A 64 7.16 1.40 -9.32
C LEU A 64 5.89 0.60 -8.96
N TRP A 65 4.71 1.16 -9.21
CA TRP A 65 3.43 0.46 -9.02
C TRP A 65 3.41 -0.85 -9.82
N VAL A 66 3.76 -0.82 -11.10
CA VAL A 66 3.76 -2.03 -11.96
C VAL A 66 4.70 -3.09 -11.40
N VAL A 67 5.89 -2.71 -10.93
CA VAL A 67 6.83 -3.64 -10.30
C VAL A 67 6.24 -4.28 -9.06
N VAL A 68 5.63 -3.50 -8.17
CA VAL A 68 5.00 -4.01 -6.93
C VAL A 68 3.81 -4.90 -7.25
N ALA A 69 2.96 -4.52 -8.21
CA ALA A 69 1.80 -5.31 -8.63
C ALA A 69 2.24 -6.64 -9.28
N ALA A 70 3.29 -6.62 -10.10
CA ALA A 70 3.88 -7.82 -10.67
C ALA A 70 4.44 -8.74 -9.58
N TRP A 71 5.18 -8.19 -8.63
CA TRP A 71 5.72 -8.95 -7.51
C TRP A 71 4.62 -9.58 -6.65
N TYR A 72 3.57 -8.81 -6.33
CA TYR A 72 2.39 -9.30 -5.60
C TYR A 72 1.72 -10.47 -6.35
N LEU A 73 1.52 -10.34 -7.67
CA LEU A 73 0.90 -11.39 -8.46
C LEU A 73 1.79 -12.64 -8.53
N LEU A 74 3.11 -12.48 -8.67
CA LEU A 74 4.08 -13.58 -8.63
C LEU A 74 4.04 -14.32 -7.29
N GLU A 75 3.96 -13.59 -6.17
CA GLU A 75 3.79 -14.19 -4.85
C GLU A 75 2.44 -14.92 -4.70
N ALA A 76 1.36 -14.33 -5.20
CA ALA A 76 0.03 -14.93 -5.17
C ALA A 76 -0.03 -16.23 -5.99
N VAL A 77 0.62 -16.26 -7.16
CA VAL A 77 0.77 -17.48 -7.97
C VAL A 77 1.65 -18.51 -7.26
N ARG A 78 2.75 -18.09 -6.63
CA ARG A 78 3.67 -18.99 -5.91
C ARG A 78 3.04 -19.62 -4.66
N LYS A 79 2.25 -18.85 -3.90
CA LYS A 79 1.59 -19.29 -2.65
C LYS A 79 0.33 -20.13 -2.91
N ARG A 80 -0.25 -20.09 -4.11
CA ARG A 80 -1.37 -20.97 -4.53
C ARG A 80 -1.07 -22.47 -4.45
N VAL A 81 0.21 -22.87 -4.38
CA VAL A 81 0.63 -24.28 -4.26
C VAL A 81 0.63 -24.77 -2.80
N SER A 82 0.52 -23.88 -1.81
CA SER A 82 0.58 -24.24 -0.39
C SER A 82 -0.67 -23.80 0.38
N ALA A 83 -1.67 -24.68 0.39
CA ALA A 83 -2.77 -24.77 1.37
C ALA A 83 -3.78 -23.58 1.44
N PRO A 84 -5.01 -23.81 1.95
CA PRO A 84 -6.06 -22.81 1.95
C PRO A 84 -5.78 -21.77 3.03
N ASP A 85 -5.59 -20.52 2.60
CA ASP A 85 -5.53 -19.38 3.49
C ASP A 85 -6.83 -19.33 4.32
N ARG A 86 -6.72 -19.64 5.61
CA ARG A 86 -7.69 -19.19 6.59
C ARG A 86 -7.61 -17.67 6.58
N LEU A 87 -8.48 -17.02 5.81
CA LEU A 87 -8.85 -15.64 6.03
C LEU A 87 -9.34 -15.56 7.48
N GLU A 88 -8.47 -15.10 8.39
CA GLU A 88 -8.87 -14.81 9.76
C GLU A 88 -9.96 -13.74 9.69
N ARG A 89 -11.21 -14.19 9.80
CA ARG A 89 -12.44 -13.39 9.69
C ARG A 89 -12.62 -12.35 10.81
N GLY A 90 -11.54 -11.89 11.46
CA GLY A 90 -11.60 -11.03 12.65
C GLY A 90 -10.64 -9.84 12.69
N ALA A 91 -9.75 -9.67 11.71
CA ALA A 91 -8.67 -8.67 11.82
C ALA A 91 -8.96 -7.33 11.12
N TRP A 92 -10.23 -6.93 10.89
CA TRP A 92 -10.56 -5.64 10.25
C TRP A 92 -10.12 -4.42 11.06
N ARG A 93 -9.82 -4.63 12.35
CA ARG A 93 -9.37 -3.58 13.26
C ARG A 93 -8.05 -2.94 12.82
N THR A 94 -7.09 -3.75 12.38
CA THR A 94 -5.78 -3.27 11.92
C THR A 94 -5.87 -2.39 10.65
N PRO A 95 -6.50 -2.81 9.54
CA PRO A 95 -6.65 -1.94 8.37
C PRO A 95 -7.48 -0.69 8.66
N VAL A 96 -8.51 -0.78 9.51
CA VAL A 96 -9.27 0.42 9.94
C VAL A 96 -8.40 1.37 10.76
N LEU A 97 -7.59 0.88 11.69
CA LEU A 97 -6.66 1.71 12.46
C LEU A 97 -5.57 2.34 11.58
N LEU A 98 -5.06 1.63 10.57
CA LEU A 98 -4.15 2.20 9.57
C LEU A 98 -4.83 3.29 8.76
N LEU A 99 -6.08 3.08 8.35
CA LEU A 99 -6.87 4.10 7.65
C LEU A 99 -7.06 5.35 8.51
N VAL A 100 -7.41 5.18 9.79
CA VAL A 100 -7.51 6.29 10.75
C VAL A 100 -6.16 6.98 10.92
N ALA A 101 -5.07 6.23 11.10
CA ALA A 101 -3.72 6.80 11.20
C ALA A 101 -3.34 7.59 9.93
N LEU A 102 -3.74 7.12 8.75
CA LEU A 102 -3.53 7.81 7.48
C LEU A 102 -4.34 9.12 7.40
N ILE A 103 -5.59 9.11 7.86
CA ILE A 103 -6.42 10.32 7.95
C ILE A 103 -5.78 11.33 8.91
N VAL A 104 -5.34 10.88 10.09
CA VAL A 104 -4.65 11.72 11.06
C VAL A 104 -3.37 12.30 10.47
N TYR A 105 -2.56 11.49 9.77
CA TYR A 105 -1.37 11.96 9.05
C TYR A 105 -1.73 13.07 8.05
N SER A 106 -2.78 12.88 7.25
CA SER A 106 -3.21 13.87 6.26
C SER A 106 -3.67 15.19 6.90
N VAL A 107 -4.42 15.11 8.00
CA VAL A 107 -4.85 16.28 8.78
C VAL A 107 -3.65 16.99 9.40
N VAL A 108 -2.72 16.26 10.01
CA VAL A 108 -1.49 16.82 10.60
C VAL A 108 -0.65 17.51 9.52
N LEU A 109 -0.48 16.89 8.36
CA LEU A 109 0.27 17.49 7.25
C LEU A 109 -0.37 18.81 6.77
N LYS A 110 -1.70 18.88 6.75
CA LYS A 110 -2.44 20.07 6.31
C LYS A 110 -2.43 21.21 7.34
N TYR A 111 -2.60 20.91 8.62
CA TYR A 111 -2.87 21.93 9.66
C TYR A 111 -1.69 22.23 10.59
N THR A 112 -0.59 21.46 10.52
CA THR A 112 0.52 21.61 11.47
C THR A 112 1.79 22.09 10.78
N VAL A 113 2.53 22.98 11.45
CA VAL A 113 3.86 23.49 11.03
C VAL A 113 4.98 22.44 11.17
N LEU A 114 4.64 21.21 11.56
CA LEU A 114 5.60 20.13 11.83
C LEU A 114 6.40 19.72 10.58
N GLY A 115 5.86 19.95 9.38
CA GLY A 115 6.47 19.59 8.11
C GLY A 115 6.34 18.12 7.74
N TYR A 116 6.64 17.84 6.47
CA TYR A 116 6.48 16.51 5.87
C TYR A 116 7.26 15.40 6.60
N VAL A 117 8.51 15.69 6.98
CA VAL A 117 9.42 14.66 7.53
C VAL A 117 8.93 14.15 8.88
N LEU A 118 8.60 15.05 9.82
CA LEU A 118 8.14 14.64 11.16
C LEU A 118 6.80 13.91 11.11
N ALA A 119 5.86 14.39 10.29
CA ALA A 119 4.56 13.74 10.13
C ALA A 119 4.70 12.31 9.57
N THR A 120 5.58 12.13 8.58
CA THR A 120 5.77 10.84 7.91
C THR A 120 6.53 9.86 8.82
N VAL A 121 7.55 10.31 9.55
CA VAL A 121 8.23 9.49 10.56
C VAL A 121 7.23 9.00 11.62
N ALA A 122 6.41 9.89 12.16
CA ALA A 122 5.39 9.52 13.14
C ALA A 122 4.39 8.51 12.57
N PHE A 123 3.92 8.73 11.34
CA PHE A 123 3.00 7.82 10.66
C PHE A 123 3.59 6.43 10.42
N VAL A 124 4.84 6.36 9.93
CA VAL A 124 5.50 5.07 9.66
C VAL A 124 5.75 4.33 10.98
N LEU A 125 6.14 5.02 12.05
CA LEU A 125 6.27 4.42 13.37
C LEU A 125 4.94 3.88 13.89
N VAL A 126 3.86 4.66 13.81
CA VAL A 126 2.51 4.21 14.22
C VAL A 126 2.07 3.00 13.41
N SER A 127 2.26 3.02 12.09
CA SER A 127 1.92 1.91 11.19
C SER A 127 2.73 0.65 11.50
N ALA A 128 4.04 0.80 11.71
CA ALA A 128 4.90 -0.31 12.09
C ALA A 128 4.50 -0.91 13.45
N ARG A 129 4.07 -0.07 14.40
CA ARG A 129 3.52 -0.54 15.69
C ARG A 129 2.21 -1.28 15.55
N LEU A 130 1.33 -0.83 14.66
CA LEU A 130 0.05 -1.47 14.36
C LEU A 130 0.22 -2.84 13.69
N LEU A 131 1.28 -3.01 12.89
CA LEU A 131 1.59 -4.25 12.19
C LEU A 131 2.48 -5.22 12.97
N SER A 132 3.22 -4.76 13.99
CA SER A 132 4.23 -5.59 14.67
C SER A 132 3.69 -6.31 15.91
N THR A 133 3.79 -7.64 15.91
CA THR A 133 3.50 -8.52 17.06
C THR A 133 4.74 -8.75 17.95
N ARG A 134 5.87 -8.05 17.69
CA ARG A 134 7.19 -8.33 18.29
C ARG A 134 7.56 -7.43 19.49
N PRO A 135 8.47 -7.88 20.38
CA PRO A 135 8.82 -7.17 21.60
C PRO A 135 9.51 -5.80 21.36
N TRP A 136 9.24 -4.88 22.29
CA TRP A 136 9.42 -3.43 22.20
C TRP A 136 10.80 -2.91 21.77
N ARG A 137 11.92 -3.54 22.16
CA ARG A 137 13.26 -2.92 22.05
C ARG A 137 13.95 -3.06 20.70
N GLU A 138 13.81 -4.19 20.02
CA GLU A 138 14.46 -4.42 18.72
C GLU A 138 13.71 -3.74 17.56
N VAL A 139 12.39 -3.65 17.68
CA VAL A 139 11.50 -3.07 16.68
C VAL A 139 11.72 -1.56 16.56
N ILE A 140 11.94 -0.86 17.69
CA ILE A 140 12.06 0.60 17.71
C ILE A 140 13.26 1.11 16.91
N VAL A 141 14.44 0.53 17.07
CA VAL A 141 15.65 1.08 16.42
C VAL A 141 15.60 0.88 14.91
N ARG A 142 15.21 -0.33 14.47
CA ARG A 142 15.10 -0.64 13.04
C ARG A 142 13.97 0.13 12.37
N ASP A 143 12.81 0.21 13.02
CA ASP A 143 11.65 0.87 12.44
C ASP A 143 11.82 2.39 12.47
N LEU A 144 12.51 2.95 13.47
CA LEU A 144 12.88 4.36 13.49
C LEU A 144 13.87 4.68 12.37
N ALA A 145 14.93 3.88 12.20
CA ALA A 145 15.88 4.07 11.11
C ALA A 145 15.20 3.96 9.73
N THR A 146 14.28 3.00 9.58
CA THR A 146 13.50 2.83 8.34
C THR A 146 12.53 3.99 8.13
N ALA A 147 11.83 4.44 9.18
CA ALA A 147 10.89 5.56 9.11
C ALA A 147 11.60 6.86 8.74
N VAL A 148 12.73 7.16 9.40
CA VAL A 148 13.54 8.34 9.12
C VAL A 148 14.15 8.25 7.73
N GLY A 149 14.80 7.14 7.39
CA GLY A 149 15.43 6.94 6.09
C GLY A 149 14.42 7.01 4.93
N LEU A 150 13.26 6.37 5.07
CA LEU A 150 12.19 6.41 4.09
C LEU A 150 11.62 7.82 3.96
N SER A 151 11.34 8.49 5.07
CA SER A 151 10.77 9.83 5.05
C SER A 151 11.72 10.86 4.43
N VAL A 152 13.00 10.83 4.80
CA VAL A 152 14.02 11.72 4.24
C VAL A 152 14.27 11.39 2.78
N GLY A 153 14.34 10.10 2.43
CA GLY A 153 14.52 9.64 1.05
C GLY A 153 13.40 10.14 0.14
N ILE A 154 12.13 10.04 0.58
CA ILE A 154 11.00 10.57 -0.19
C ILE A 154 11.04 12.10 -0.25
N TYR A 155 11.38 12.79 0.85
CA TYR A 155 11.52 14.25 0.83
C TYR A 155 12.54 14.70 -0.22
N LEU A 156 13.72 14.08 -0.24
CA LEU A 156 14.77 14.38 -1.22
C LEU A 156 14.37 13.99 -2.64
N LEU A 157 13.70 12.86 -2.82
CA LEU A 157 13.18 12.44 -4.12
C LEU A 157 12.24 13.52 -4.69
N PHE A 158 11.30 14.02 -3.89
CA PHE A 158 10.35 15.01 -4.38
C PHE A 158 10.97 16.39 -4.57
N THR A 159 11.79 16.85 -3.63
CA THR A 159 12.39 18.20 -3.68
C THR A 159 13.52 18.31 -4.69
N ARG A 160 14.40 17.30 -4.78
CA ARG A 160 15.61 17.34 -5.63
C ARG A 160 15.40 16.70 -6.99
N LEU A 161 14.69 15.57 -7.07
CA LEU A 161 14.50 14.85 -8.33
C LEU A 161 13.28 15.38 -9.09
N LEU A 162 12.17 15.60 -8.37
CA LEU A 162 10.89 16.00 -8.97
C LEU A 162 10.62 17.50 -8.89
N GLY A 163 11.47 18.30 -8.23
CA GLY A 163 11.30 19.75 -8.12
C GLY A 163 10.03 20.20 -7.39
N ILE A 164 9.37 19.30 -6.66
CA ILE A 164 8.12 19.55 -5.95
C ILE A 164 8.47 20.00 -4.53
N VAL A 165 8.02 21.21 -4.17
CA VAL A 165 8.21 21.77 -2.84
C VAL A 165 7.24 21.10 -1.87
N LEU A 166 7.76 20.25 -1.01
CA LEU A 166 7.02 19.71 0.13
C LEU A 166 7.03 20.73 1.28
N PRO A 167 6.01 20.73 2.18
CA PRO A 167 5.98 21.61 3.33
C PRO A 167 7.24 21.44 4.20
N ALA A 168 8.15 22.42 4.10
CA ALA A 168 9.29 22.56 4.99
C ALA A 168 8.73 22.94 6.36
N GLY A 169 8.78 21.99 7.30
CA GLY A 169 8.37 22.26 8.67
C GLY A 169 9.46 22.98 9.45
N VAL A 170 9.50 22.70 10.74
CA VAL A 170 10.52 23.21 11.67
C VAL A 170 11.95 22.72 11.39
N LEU A 171 12.13 21.77 10.48
CA LEU A 171 13.44 21.24 10.10
C LEU A 171 13.98 21.97 8.86
N PRO A 172 15.15 22.64 8.94
CA PRO A 172 15.80 23.23 7.77
C PRO A 172 16.54 22.15 6.98
N LEU A 173 15.84 21.45 6.09
CA LEU A 173 16.37 20.38 5.23
C LEU A 173 16.30 20.75 3.74
#